data_AF-A0A0C3SF52-F1
#
_entry.id   AF-A0A0C3SF52-F1
#
_cell.length_a   1.000
_cell.length_b   1.000
_cell.length_c   1.000
_cell.angle_alpha   90.00
_cell.angle_beta   90.00
_cell.angle_gamma   90.00
#
_symmetry.space_group_name_H-M   'P 1'
#
loop_
_entity.id
_entity.type
_entity.pdbx_description
1 polymer ?
#
loop_
_entity_poly.entity_id
_entity_poly.type
_entity_poly.pdbx_seq_one_letter_code
_entity_poly.pdbx_strand_id
1 'polypeptide(L)'
;MPGLNEKDAPSLAARARPWLYGFTFALIFALTAAELGLDSHILHGHGNNSHDYPSLEFKNILGLILFTCIATLLYIVAHPWASVGMSCWWTFVFAVFWGASAGVLNRVVPFEVSKCGESPSAFPSVWGPWLHQCSELVALQGVAWTLWGIFLIKFIVLIVELIEFKPRKNVKTFYTV
;
A
#
# COMPACT_ATOMS: atom_id res chain seq x y z
N MET A 1 15.49 35.51 35.99
CA MET A 1 14.28 34.96 35.33
C MET A 1 14.57 34.92 33.84
N PRO A 2 14.96 33.77 33.27
CA PRO A 2 15.17 33.67 31.83
C PRO A 2 13.83 33.83 31.12
N GLY A 3 13.83 34.62 30.05
CA GLY A 3 12.65 35.15 29.39
C GLY A 3 11.67 34.07 28.94
N LEU A 4 10.38 34.37 29.13
CA LEU A 4 9.30 33.70 28.44
C LEU A 4 9.53 33.89 26.93
N ASN A 5 10.07 32.87 26.28
CA ASN A 5 10.06 32.78 24.81
C ASN A 5 8.59 32.82 24.39
N GLU A 6 8.22 33.94 23.78
CA GLU A 6 7.00 34.12 23.04
C GLU A 6 6.84 32.93 22.09
N LYS A 7 5.77 32.15 22.26
CA LYS A 7 5.50 30.99 21.41
C LYS A 7 5.21 31.53 20.02
N ASP A 8 6.21 31.52 19.14
CA ASP A 8 6.02 31.76 17.71
C ASP A 8 4.78 30.98 17.24
N ALA A 9 3.87 31.68 16.54
CA ALA A 9 2.66 31.06 16.03
C ALA A 9 3.05 29.82 15.20
N PRO A 10 2.41 28.66 15.42
CA PRO A 10 2.80 27.44 14.73
C PRO A 10 2.70 27.66 13.22
N SER A 11 3.77 27.30 12.51
CA SER A 11 3.83 27.40 11.05
C SER A 11 2.64 26.68 10.40
N LEU A 12 2.26 27.10 9.18
CA LEU A 12 1.18 26.45 8.43
C LEU A 12 1.39 24.93 8.31
N ALA A 13 2.65 24.48 8.15
CA ALA A 13 3.01 23.07 8.12
C ALA A 13 2.71 22.35 9.45
N ALA A 14 2.97 22.99 10.59
CA ALA A 14 2.65 22.42 11.90
C ALA A 14 1.13 22.28 12.13
N ARG A 15 0.32 23.19 11.57
CA ARG A 15 -1.15 23.13 11.63
C ARG A 15 -1.75 22.09 10.68
N ALA A 16 -1.18 21.94 9.47
CA ALA A 16 -1.66 21.00 8.46
C ALA A 16 -1.30 19.54 8.76
N ARG A 17 -0.18 19.32 9.47
CA ARG A 17 0.35 17.99 9.79
C ARG A 17 -0.67 16.99 10.36
N PRO A 18 -1.39 17.27 11.46
CA PRO A 18 -2.35 16.31 12.03
C PRO A 18 -3.48 15.95 11.04
N TRP A 19 -3.92 16.92 10.23
CA TRP A 19 -4.94 16.68 9.19
C TRP A 19 -4.42 15.80 8.07
N LEU A 20 -3.18 16.03 7.61
CA LEU A 20 -2.54 15.18 6.60
C LEU A 20 -2.36 13.75 7.11
N TYR A 21 -1.94 13.56 8.36
CA TYR A 21 -1.86 12.23 8.96
C TYR A 21 -3.23 11.58 9.06
N GLY A 22 -4.22 12.28 9.63
CA GLY A 22 -5.58 11.76 9.78
C GLY A 22 -6.21 11.36 8.44
N PHE A 23 -6.09 12.21 7.43
CA PHE A 23 -6.54 11.92 6.07
C PHE A 23 -5.81 10.71 5.48
N THR A 24 -4.48 10.64 5.61
CA THR A 24 -3.69 9.51 5.09
C THR A 24 -4.11 8.19 5.74
N PHE A 25 -4.30 8.15 7.07
CA PHE A 25 -4.76 6.94 7.76
C PHE A 25 -6.19 6.55 7.37
N ALA A 26 -7.11 7.53 7.23
CA ALA A 26 -8.46 7.27 6.77
C ALA A 26 -8.49 6.73 5.33
N LEU A 27 -7.65 7.26 4.45
CA LEU A 27 -7.51 6.80 3.07
C LEU A 27 -6.95 5.38 3.00
N ILE A 28 -5.88 5.07 3.75
CA ILE A 28 -5.35 3.71 3.84
C ILE A 28 -6.45 2.76 4.35
N PHE A 29 -7.18 3.15 5.40
CA PHE A 29 -8.27 2.33 5.94
C PHE A 29 -9.33 2.02 4.89
N ALA A 30 -9.83 3.04 4.19
CA ALA A 30 -10.86 2.88 3.18
C ALA A 30 -10.41 1.98 2.02
N LEU A 31 -9.19 2.19 1.52
CA LEU A 31 -8.62 1.38 0.43
C LEU A 31 -8.36 -0.06 0.87
N THR A 32 -7.79 -0.27 2.06
CA THR A 32 -7.56 -1.62 2.59
C THR A 32 -8.86 -2.36 2.88
N ALA A 33 -9.90 -1.67 3.36
CA ALA A 33 -11.21 -2.28 3.54
C ALA A 33 -11.86 -2.65 2.21
N ALA A 34 -11.72 -1.81 1.18
CA ALA A 34 -12.17 -2.12 -0.18
C ALA A 34 -11.43 -3.34 -0.75
N GLU A 35 -10.11 -3.38 -0.64
CA GLU A 35 -9.27 -4.51 -1.07
C GLU A 35 -9.66 -5.81 -0.36
N LEU A 36 -9.84 -5.75 0.96
CA LEU A 36 -10.29 -6.90 1.75
C LEU A 36 -11.65 -7.42 1.27
N GLY A 37 -12.56 -6.54 0.87
CA GLY A 37 -13.86 -6.91 0.31
C GLY A 37 -13.75 -7.64 -1.02
N LEU A 38 -12.93 -7.11 -1.94
CA LEU A 38 -12.66 -7.73 -3.25
C LEU A 38 -12.02 -9.12 -3.08
N ASP A 39 -10.94 -9.19 -2.29
CA ASP A 39 -10.22 -10.43 -2.05
C ASP A 39 -11.10 -11.48 -1.35
N SER A 40 -11.91 -11.06 -0.37
CA SER A 40 -12.88 -11.94 0.29
C SER A 40 -13.93 -12.48 -0.69
N HIS A 41 -14.42 -11.65 -1.62
CA HIS A 41 -15.39 -12.09 -2.63
C HIS A 41 -14.79 -13.18 -3.53
N ILE A 42 -13.56 -12.96 -4.02
CA ILE A 42 -12.84 -13.93 -4.86
C ILE A 42 -12.61 -15.25 -4.11
N LEU A 43 -12.07 -15.18 -2.89
CA LEU A 43 -11.74 -16.36 -2.08
C LEU A 43 -12.98 -17.17 -1.69
N HIS A 44 -14.08 -16.50 -1.33
CA HIS A 44 -15.33 -17.18 -0.99
C HIS A 44 -16.01 -17.78 -2.23
N GLY A 45 -15.87 -17.15 -3.40
CA GLY A 45 -16.44 -17.65 -4.66
C GLY A 45 -15.76 -18.93 -5.15
N HIS A 46 -14.45 -19.06 -4.95
CA HIS A 46 -13.64 -20.18 -5.49
C HIS A 46 -13.21 -21.21 -4.45
N GLY A 47 -13.44 -20.96 -3.15
CA GLY A 47 -13.09 -21.90 -2.10
C GLY A 47 -11.57 -22.05 -1.89
N ASN A 48 -11.15 -23.18 -1.30
CA ASN A 48 -9.77 -23.37 -0.84
C ASN A 48 -8.96 -24.42 -1.62
N ASN A 49 -9.45 -25.00 -2.72
CA ASN A 49 -8.62 -25.95 -3.47
C ASN A 49 -7.77 -25.21 -4.50
N SER A 50 -6.56 -25.70 -4.77
CA SER A 50 -5.67 -25.08 -5.77
C SER A 50 -6.19 -25.20 -7.21
N HIS A 51 -7.06 -26.18 -7.47
CA HIS A 51 -7.63 -26.41 -8.80
C HIS A 51 -8.73 -25.40 -9.18
N ASP A 52 -9.28 -24.67 -8.20
CA ASP A 52 -10.32 -23.67 -8.42
C ASP A 52 -9.73 -22.32 -8.92
N TYR A 53 -8.40 -22.20 -8.93
CA TYR A 53 -7.66 -21.00 -9.33
C TYR A 53 -6.87 -21.25 -10.62
N PRO A 54 -6.61 -20.21 -11.45
CA PRO A 54 -5.91 -20.34 -12.71
C PRO A 54 -4.44 -20.77 -12.55
N SER A 55 -3.84 -20.46 -11.38
CA SER A 55 -2.51 -20.92 -11.02
C SER A 55 -2.33 -20.94 -9.50
N LEU A 56 -1.37 -21.75 -9.02
CA LEU A 56 -0.98 -21.76 -7.61
C LEU A 56 -0.37 -20.42 -7.17
N GLU A 57 0.35 -19.75 -8.07
CA GLU A 57 0.92 -18.42 -7.82
C GLU A 57 -0.19 -17.39 -7.54
N PHE A 58 -1.27 -17.41 -8.32
CA PHE A 58 -2.41 -16.52 -8.12
C PHE A 58 -3.14 -16.81 -6.80
N LYS A 59 -3.35 -18.08 -6.44
CA LYS A 59 -3.94 -18.41 -5.14
C LYS A 59 -3.08 -17.90 -3.96
N ASN A 60 -1.76 -18.09 -4.05
CA ASN A 60 -0.85 -17.67 -2.99
C ASN A 60 -0.79 -16.15 -2.86
N ILE A 61 -0.88 -15.40 -3.97
CA ILE A 61 -0.87 -13.94 -3.90
C ILE A 61 -2.15 -13.39 -3.29
N LEU A 62 -3.32 -13.98 -3.55
CA LEU A 62 -4.56 -13.63 -2.85
C LEU A 62 -4.41 -13.86 -1.34
N GLY A 63 -3.83 -14.99 -0.91
CA GLY A 63 -3.52 -15.22 0.50
C GLY A 63 -2.58 -14.17 1.12
N LEU A 64 -1.59 -13.69 0.36
CA LEU A 64 -0.71 -12.61 0.82
C LEU A 64 -1.47 -11.28 0.92
N ILE A 65 -2.35 -10.97 -0.03
CA ILE A 65 -3.19 -9.77 -0.01
C ILE A 65 -4.10 -9.80 1.22
N LEU A 66 -4.80 -10.91 1.47
CA LEU A 66 -5.63 -11.09 2.65
C LEU A 66 -4.86 -10.83 3.95
N PHE A 67 -3.68 -11.44 4.09
CA PHE A 67 -2.81 -11.22 5.24
C PHE A 67 -2.42 -9.74 5.36
N THR A 68 -2.03 -9.12 4.24
CA THR A 68 -1.58 -7.72 4.19
C THR A 68 -2.71 -6.76 4.55
N CYS A 69 -3.94 -7.05 4.11
CA CYS A 69 -5.15 -6.33 4.49
C CYS A 69 -5.35 -6.38 6.02
N ILE A 70 -5.38 -7.58 6.59
CA ILE A 70 -5.61 -7.77 8.04
C ILE A 70 -4.50 -7.08 8.84
N ALA A 71 -3.23 -7.31 8.47
CA ALA A 71 -2.10 -6.69 9.15
C ALA A 71 -2.11 -5.16 9.04
N THR A 72 -2.47 -4.61 7.87
CA THR A 72 -2.62 -3.17 7.66
C THR A 72 -3.73 -2.59 8.53
N LEU A 73 -4.90 -3.23 8.59
CA LEU A 73 -6.02 -2.78 9.44
C LEU A 73 -5.64 -2.82 10.93
N LEU A 74 -4.98 -3.88 11.38
CA LEU A 74 -4.47 -3.98 12.75
C LEU A 74 -3.47 -2.86 13.06
N TYR A 75 -2.57 -2.55 12.12
CA TYR A 75 -1.64 -1.43 12.27
C TYR A 75 -2.37 -0.09 12.32
N ILE A 76 -3.39 0.15 11.50
CA ILE A 76 -4.19 1.38 11.55
C ILE A 76 -4.89 1.51 12.90
N VAL A 77 -5.41 0.44 13.48
CA VAL A 77 -5.99 0.51 14.83
C VAL A 77 -4.89 0.78 15.86
N ALA A 78 -3.73 0.13 15.76
CA ALA A 78 -2.64 0.26 16.72
C ALA A 78 -1.80 1.54 16.61
N HIS A 79 -1.87 2.26 15.48
CA HIS A 79 -0.99 3.40 15.19
C HIS A 79 -0.98 4.52 16.25
N PRO A 80 -2.06 4.85 16.98
CA PRO A 80 -2.04 5.92 17.98
C PRO A 80 -1.10 5.62 19.15
N TRP A 81 -0.80 4.34 19.39
CA TRP A 81 0.10 3.88 20.45
C TRP A 81 1.50 3.54 19.93
N ALA A 82 1.71 3.59 18.61
CA ALA A 82 3.00 3.32 18.02
C ALA A 82 3.90 4.57 18.03
N SER A 83 5.18 4.39 18.38
CA SER A 83 6.17 5.45 18.19
C SER A 83 6.36 5.78 16.70
N VAL A 84 6.88 6.97 16.38
CA VAL A 84 7.18 7.36 15.00
C VAL A 84 8.17 6.39 14.34
N GLY A 85 9.19 5.93 15.09
CA GLY A 85 10.13 4.91 14.63
C GLY A 85 9.47 3.57 14.31
N MET A 86 8.57 3.11 15.18
CA MET A 86 7.78 1.89 14.96
C MET A 86 6.85 2.04 13.75
N SER A 87 6.22 3.21 13.60
CA SER A 87 5.38 3.52 12.44
C SER A 87 6.19 3.53 11.14
N CYS A 88 7.41 4.04 11.15
CA CYS A 88 8.31 4.04 9.99
C CYS A 88 8.64 2.60 9.56
N TRP A 89 9.01 1.74 10.52
CA TRP A 89 9.26 0.32 10.27
C TRP A 89 8.05 -0.40 9.67
N TRP A 90 6.87 -0.28 10.28
CA TRP A 90 5.65 -0.92 9.76
C TRP A 90 5.26 -0.37 8.38
N THR A 91 5.40 0.93 8.16
CA THR A 91 5.11 1.54 6.85
C THR A 91 6.02 0.96 5.76
N PHE A 92 7.30 0.71 6.06
CA PHE A 92 8.20 0.01 5.14
C PHE A 92 7.76 -1.44 4.86
N VAL A 93 7.43 -2.20 5.91
CA VAL A 93 6.96 -3.59 5.77
C VAL A 93 5.71 -3.64 4.87
N PHE A 94 4.73 -2.77 5.12
CA PHE A 94 3.53 -2.70 4.28
C PHE A 94 3.83 -2.22 2.86
N ALA A 95 4.77 -1.29 2.65
CA ALA A 95 5.20 -0.93 1.31
C ALA A 95 5.76 -2.15 0.55
N VAL A 96 6.59 -2.98 1.19
CA VAL A 96 7.11 -4.20 0.56
C VAL A 96 5.98 -5.18 0.22
N PHE A 97 5.04 -5.39 1.15
CA PHE A 97 3.98 -6.37 0.98
C PHE A 97 2.99 -5.93 -0.10
N TRP A 98 2.51 -4.68 -0.07
CA TRP A 98 1.65 -4.12 -1.10
C TRP A 98 2.34 -4.06 -2.47
N GLY A 99 3.63 -3.70 -2.50
CA GLY A 99 4.41 -3.69 -3.74
C GLY A 99 4.59 -5.08 -4.34
N ALA A 100 4.86 -6.09 -3.51
CA ALA A 100 4.95 -7.48 -3.95
C ALA A 100 3.59 -7.98 -4.47
N SER A 101 2.51 -7.74 -3.74
CA SER A 101 1.14 -8.06 -4.16
C SER A 101 0.79 -7.46 -5.51
N ALA A 102 1.01 -6.15 -5.67
CA ALA A 102 0.70 -5.43 -6.91
C ALA A 102 1.57 -5.90 -8.09
N GLY A 103 2.87 -6.13 -7.85
CA GLY A 103 3.82 -6.58 -8.86
C GLY A 103 3.53 -8.00 -9.36
N VAL A 104 3.21 -8.92 -8.45
CA VAL A 104 2.84 -10.30 -8.81
C VAL A 104 1.49 -10.31 -9.52
N LEU A 105 0.47 -9.61 -9.01
CA LEU A 105 -0.83 -9.49 -9.69
C LEU A 105 -0.68 -8.98 -11.13
N ASN A 106 0.08 -7.90 -11.32
CA ASN A 106 0.35 -7.33 -12.64
C ASN A 106 1.05 -8.30 -13.60
N ARG A 107 1.80 -9.27 -13.08
CA ARG A 107 2.47 -10.30 -13.90
C ARG A 107 1.53 -11.45 -14.23
N VAL A 108 0.75 -11.93 -13.24
CA VAL A 108 -0.01 -13.19 -13.38
C VAL A 108 -1.38 -12.98 -13.99
N VAL A 109 -2.02 -11.84 -13.71
CA VAL A 109 -3.36 -11.49 -14.18
C VAL A 109 -3.23 -10.84 -15.57
N PRO A 110 -3.82 -11.42 -16.64
CA PRO A 110 -3.70 -10.90 -18.00
C PRO A 110 -4.73 -9.81 -18.32
N PHE A 111 -5.49 -9.35 -17.31
CA PHE A 111 -6.59 -8.42 -17.49
C PHE A 111 -6.11 -6.97 -17.45
N GLU A 112 -6.69 -6.16 -18.34
CA GLU A 112 -6.50 -4.72 -18.39
C GLU A 112 -7.88 -4.07 -18.44
N VAL A 113 -8.04 -2.85 -17.88
CA VAL A 113 -9.32 -2.13 -17.88
C VAL A 113 -9.92 -2.02 -19.28
N SER A 114 -9.08 -1.75 -20.27
CA SER A 114 -9.47 -1.58 -21.69
C SER A 114 -9.93 -2.88 -22.37
N LYS A 115 -9.55 -4.03 -21.82
CA LYS A 115 -9.82 -5.35 -22.42
C LYS A 115 -10.97 -6.09 -21.73
N CYS A 116 -11.51 -5.56 -20.63
CA CYS A 116 -12.66 -6.17 -19.99
C CYS A 116 -13.88 -6.14 -20.92
N GLY A 117 -14.41 -7.31 -21.28
CA GLY A 117 -15.50 -7.48 -22.24
C GLY A 117 -15.06 -7.92 -23.64
N GLU A 118 -13.76 -8.10 -23.87
CA GLU A 118 -13.26 -8.70 -25.11
C GLU A 118 -13.64 -10.19 -25.25
N SER A 119 -13.50 -10.70 -26.47
CA SER A 119 -13.76 -12.12 -26.77
C SER A 119 -12.88 -13.05 -25.91
N PRO A 120 -13.39 -14.21 -25.46
CA PRO A 120 -12.59 -15.16 -24.68
C PRO A 120 -11.28 -15.62 -25.35
N SER A 121 -11.22 -15.57 -26.69
CA SER A 121 -10.01 -15.88 -27.47
C SER A 121 -8.87 -14.89 -27.29
N ALA A 122 -9.12 -13.69 -26.75
CA ALA A 122 -8.08 -12.70 -26.46
C ALA A 122 -7.25 -13.04 -25.21
N PHE A 123 -7.71 -13.98 -24.40
CA PHE A 123 -7.10 -14.33 -23.11
C PHE A 123 -6.57 -15.77 -23.11
N PRO A 124 -5.56 -16.07 -22.27
CA PRO A 124 -5.13 -17.44 -22.05
C PRO A 124 -6.28 -18.31 -21.54
N SER A 125 -6.39 -19.54 -22.05
CA SER A 125 -7.52 -20.44 -21.76
C SER A 125 -7.72 -20.73 -20.27
N VAL A 126 -6.66 -20.71 -19.47
CA VAL A 126 -6.70 -20.89 -18.00
C VAL A 126 -7.50 -19.79 -17.27
N TRP A 127 -7.59 -18.60 -17.86
CA TRP A 127 -8.35 -17.47 -17.32
C TRP A 127 -9.80 -17.40 -17.85
N GLY A 128 -10.20 -18.33 -18.72
CA GLY A 128 -11.54 -18.39 -19.31
C GLY A 128 -12.68 -18.34 -18.28
N PRO A 129 -12.63 -19.11 -17.18
CA PRO A 129 -13.66 -19.04 -16.13
C PRO A 129 -13.72 -17.69 -15.41
N TRP A 130 -12.61 -16.95 -15.39
CA TRP A 130 -12.42 -15.73 -14.62
C TRP A 130 -12.74 -14.45 -15.40
N LEU A 131 -13.14 -14.56 -16.67
CA LEU A 131 -13.47 -13.40 -17.53
C LEU A 131 -14.57 -12.52 -16.94
N HIS A 132 -15.54 -13.12 -16.24
CA HIS A 132 -16.63 -12.40 -15.60
C HIS A 132 -16.18 -11.50 -14.43
N GLN A 133 -14.99 -11.74 -13.88
CA GLN A 133 -14.37 -10.96 -12.79
C GLN A 133 -13.22 -10.07 -13.28
N CYS A 134 -13.13 -9.80 -14.59
CA CYS A 134 -12.07 -8.96 -15.15
C CYS A 134 -11.96 -7.61 -14.44
N SER A 135 -13.08 -6.90 -14.27
CA SER A 135 -13.09 -5.58 -13.62
C SER A 135 -12.68 -5.64 -12.15
N GLU A 136 -13.09 -6.69 -11.45
CA GLU A 136 -12.76 -6.93 -10.05
C GLU A 136 -11.27 -7.16 -9.85
N LEU A 137 -10.66 -8.02 -10.67
CA LEU A 137 -9.22 -8.32 -10.60
C LEU A 137 -8.35 -7.12 -10.97
N VAL A 138 -8.81 -6.32 -11.93
CA VAL A 138 -8.11 -5.08 -12.29
C VAL A 138 -8.25 -4.03 -11.18
N ALA A 139 -9.41 -3.96 -10.52
CA ALA A 139 -9.61 -3.10 -9.35
C ALA A 139 -8.69 -3.51 -8.19
N LEU A 140 -8.61 -4.81 -7.89
CA LEU A 140 -7.69 -5.39 -6.90
C LEU A 140 -6.24 -4.95 -7.16
N GLN A 141 -5.77 -5.16 -8.40
CA GLN A 141 -4.43 -4.72 -8.80
C GLN A 141 -4.23 -3.20 -8.65
N GLY A 142 -5.20 -2.39 -9.06
CA GLY A 142 -5.12 -0.93 -8.98
C GLY A 142 -5.08 -0.40 -7.54
N VAL A 143 -5.88 -0.99 -6.66
CA VAL A 143 -5.91 -0.64 -5.23
C VAL A 143 -4.61 -1.09 -4.55
N ALA A 144 -4.08 -2.28 -4.87
CA ALA A 144 -2.77 -2.72 -4.38
C ALA A 144 -1.62 -1.76 -4.77
N TRP A 145 -1.57 -1.30 -6.04
CA TRP A 145 -0.60 -0.29 -6.48
C TRP A 145 -0.78 1.05 -5.75
N THR A 146 -2.03 1.44 -5.50
CA THR A 146 -2.35 2.68 -4.78
C THR A 146 -1.87 2.61 -3.34
N LEU A 147 -2.16 1.51 -2.64
CA LEU A 147 -1.70 1.26 -1.27
C LEU A 147 -0.18 1.23 -1.20
N TRP A 148 0.49 0.56 -2.13
CA TRP A 148 1.95 0.60 -2.25
C TRP A 148 2.48 2.04 -2.34
N GLY A 149 1.93 2.85 -3.26
CA GLY A 149 2.34 4.23 -3.44
C GLY A 149 2.14 5.09 -2.18
N ILE A 150 1.00 4.94 -1.52
CA ILE A 150 0.71 5.66 -0.26
C ILE A 150 1.69 5.25 0.85
N PHE A 151 1.93 3.95 1.04
CA PHE A 151 2.88 3.47 2.03
C PHE A 151 4.31 3.91 1.72
N LEU A 152 4.73 3.90 0.45
CA LEU A 152 6.06 4.37 0.05
C LEU A 152 6.25 5.87 0.33
N ILE A 153 5.28 6.70 -0.04
CA ILE A 153 5.32 8.15 0.23
C ILE A 153 5.34 8.40 1.74
N LYS A 154 4.46 7.74 2.49
CA LYS A 154 4.41 7.85 3.95
C LYS A 154 5.72 7.44 4.60
N PHE A 155 6.39 6.40 4.09
CA PHE A 155 7.67 5.94 4.61
C PHE A 155 8.75 7.02 4.43
N ILE A 156 8.83 7.64 3.25
CA ILE A 156 9.76 8.74 2.98
C ILE A 156 9.48 9.93 3.91
N VAL A 157 8.21 10.30 4.09
CA VAL A 157 7.82 11.38 5.01
C VAL A 157 8.23 11.07 6.44
N LEU A 158 8.01 9.84 6.93
CA LEU A 158 8.40 9.44 8.28
C LEU A 158 9.92 9.39 8.47
N ILE A 159 10.69 8.97 7.46
CA ILE A 159 12.16 9.06 7.47
C ILE A 159 12.58 10.52 7.63
N VAL A 160 11.98 11.42 6.86
CA VAL A 160 12.31 12.85 6.92
C VAL A 160 12.00 13.45 8.29
N GLU A 161 10.95 12.98 8.96
CA GLU A 161 10.64 13.39 10.33
C GLU A 161 11.58 12.78 11.38
N LEU A 162 12.06 11.56 11.17
CA LEU A 162 12.98 10.89 12.09
C LEU A 162 14.41 11.41 12.01
N ILE A 163 14.84 11.87 10.83
CA ILE A 163 16.20 12.30 10.59
C ILE A 163 16.28 13.83 10.65
N GLU A 164 17.11 14.34 11.57
CA GLU A 164 17.45 15.76 11.60
C GLU A 164 18.45 16.08 10.47
N PHE A 165 17.98 16.66 9.37
CA PHE A 165 18.87 17.09 8.28
C PHE A 165 19.67 18.33 8.70
N LYS A 166 20.91 18.12 9.13
CA LYS A 166 21.88 19.22 9.36
C LYS A 166 22.72 19.44 8.10
N PRO A 167 22.63 20.61 7.43
CA PRO A 167 23.52 20.91 6.32
C PRO A 167 24.96 20.98 6.83
N ARG A 168 25.82 20.06 6.38
CA ARG A 168 27.25 20.10 6.69
C ARG A 168 27.93 21.10 5.76
N LYS A 169 28.52 22.16 6.32
CA LYS A 169 29.15 23.25 5.56
C LYS A 169 30.46 22.85 4.84
N ASN A 170 31.08 21.72 5.22
CA ASN A 170 32.37 21.26 4.70
C ASN A 170 32.31 19.79 4.21
N VAL A 171 31.36 19.46 3.33
CA VAL A 171 31.38 18.14 2.67
C VAL A 171 32.40 18.21 1.54
N LYS A 172 33.59 17.64 1.74
CA LYS A 172 34.48 17.36 0.61
C LYS A 172 33.77 16.33 -0.26
N THR A 173 33.45 16.68 -1.50
CA THR A 173 32.93 15.72 -2.48
C THR A 173 33.97 14.64 -2.74
N PHE A 174 33.54 13.42 -3.09
CA PHE A 174 34.43 12.28 -3.34
C PHE A 174 35.52 12.54 -4.39
N TYR A 175 35.37 13.58 -5.22
CA TYR A 175 36.25 13.91 -6.34
C TYR A 175 36.88 15.31 -6.27
N THR A 176 36.79 16.02 -5.15
CA THR A 176 37.54 17.27 -4.96
C THR A 176 38.84 16.97 -4.20
N VAL A 177 39.94 16.99 -4.95
CA VAL A 177 41.33 17.04 -4.43
C VAL A 177 41.59 18.40 -3.80
#